data_AF-A0A3M0YZB3-F1
#
_entry.id   AF-A0A3M0YZB3-F1
#
_cell.length_a   1.000
_cell.length_b   1.000
_cell.length_c   1.000
_cell.angle_alpha   90.00
_cell.angle_beta   90.00
_cell.angle_gamma   90.00
#
_symmetry.space_group_name_H-M   'P 1'
#
loop_
_entity.id
_entity.type
_entity.pdbx_description
1 polymer ?
#
loop_
_entity_poly.entity_id
_entity_poly.type
_entity_poly.pdbx_seq_one_letter_code
_entity_poly.pdbx_strand_id
1 'polypeptide(L)'
;MLRSSFCGLVVLMSLMASLGVWAEVRLPAIFSNYMVLQRNARVKIWGWAKAGEKITINASWQKQATAVAGDQGQWMAELETPAGGGPYQVEIKGETNSVVLDDVLIGEVWLCSGQSNMAFTVRGAKNAAEEIQKAYYPQIRHFAVARHPARSPQEDCKGTWTVCSPKTVSGYTAVGYFFARELYEKLKIPVGLIHSSWGGTPIRSWTPLEAQQDDPVIKEIKKKMDEAGAKYDEQKAKTRYEQLLKQWKEKVKIAREKKQKLPRRPRPPMNPLLSQRYPGNLFNGMIAPLVPYTIRGALWYQGEANAHSLSDAWHYRVQLERLIKSWRNVWSKKAQRQEDFYFYAVQLPNFRALQTHPVEEEDTWPVLRESIQVATTKVPRAGMVVTIDVGEAKNIHPKDKQTVGYRLACRALAEVYGRQGEYFGPLFRQAKIEGDKVILDFDHTGRGLVFRGDATKAFAIAGNDRKFVWAEAKIDGQRIIVHSPQVKEPAAVRYAWANNPAGAVLYNQ
;
A
#
# COMPACT_ATOMS: atom_id res chain seq x y z
N MET A 1 -47.10 -81.82 -10.24
CA MET A 1 -45.69 -81.73 -10.69
C MET A 1 -45.61 -80.67 -11.78
N LEU A 2 -45.17 -79.46 -11.44
CA LEU A 2 -45.14 -78.32 -12.37
C LEU A 2 -43.72 -77.74 -12.39
N ARG A 3 -43.30 -77.39 -13.60
CA ARG A 3 -41.96 -77.07 -14.06
C ARG A 3 -41.51 -75.66 -13.63
N SER A 4 -40.26 -75.61 -13.18
CA SER A 4 -39.22 -74.58 -13.39
C SER A 4 -39.58 -73.25 -14.06
N SER A 5 -39.16 -72.15 -13.42
CA SER A 5 -38.73 -70.92 -14.09
C SER A 5 -37.63 -70.23 -13.29
N PHE A 6 -36.50 -70.06 -13.96
CA PHE A 6 -35.22 -69.52 -13.51
C PHE A 6 -35.25 -68.00 -13.78
N CYS A 7 -35.04 -67.15 -12.77
CA CYS A 7 -34.85 -65.71 -12.97
C CYS A 7 -33.42 -65.34 -12.57
N GLY A 8 -32.61 -65.03 -13.59
CA GLY A 8 -31.20 -64.68 -13.46
C GLY A 8 -31.00 -63.31 -12.82
N LEU A 9 -30.12 -63.25 -11.83
CA LEU A 9 -29.63 -62.02 -11.23
C LEU A 9 -28.48 -61.49 -12.11
N VAL A 10 -28.72 -60.41 -12.85
CA VAL A 10 -27.65 -59.68 -13.57
C VAL A 10 -26.93 -58.79 -12.55
N VAL A 11 -25.72 -59.20 -12.15
CA VAL A 11 -24.79 -58.35 -11.38
C VAL A 11 -24.09 -57.41 -12.36
N LEU A 12 -24.52 -56.15 -12.38
CA LEU A 12 -23.84 -55.09 -13.12
C LEU A 12 -22.58 -54.67 -12.31
N MET A 13 -21.41 -55.18 -12.69
CA MET A 13 -20.12 -54.72 -12.15
C MET A 13 -19.79 -53.35 -12.73
N SER A 14 -20.04 -52.30 -11.95
CA SER A 14 -19.63 -50.92 -12.24
C SER A 14 -18.10 -50.81 -12.19
N LEU A 15 -17.43 -50.86 -13.35
CA LEU A 15 -16.03 -50.42 -13.47
C LEU A 15 -15.95 -48.92 -13.16
N MET A 16 -15.63 -48.56 -11.92
CA MET A 16 -15.08 -47.24 -11.61
C MET A 16 -13.66 -47.18 -12.16
N ALA A 17 -13.52 -46.82 -13.43
CA ALA A 17 -12.24 -46.36 -13.96
C ALA A 17 -11.92 -45.04 -13.24
N SER A 18 -11.03 -45.11 -12.25
CA SER A 18 -10.40 -43.94 -11.65
C SER A 18 -9.52 -43.28 -12.72
N LEU A 19 -10.12 -42.37 -13.48
CA LEU A 19 -9.38 -41.41 -14.30
C LEU A 19 -8.49 -40.63 -13.33
N GLY A 20 -7.23 -41.04 -13.23
CA GLY A 20 -6.22 -40.31 -12.49
C GLY A 20 -6.09 -38.91 -13.09
N VAL A 21 -6.64 -37.91 -12.40
CA VAL A 21 -6.37 -36.51 -12.72
C VAL A 21 -4.91 -36.27 -12.35
N TRP A 22 -4.03 -36.23 -13.35
CA TRP A 22 -2.63 -35.86 -13.14
C TRP A 22 -2.59 -34.37 -12.81
N ALA A 23 -2.27 -34.05 -11.56
CA ALA A 23 -2.09 -32.67 -11.15
C ALA A 23 -0.74 -32.17 -11.67
N GLU A 24 -0.76 -31.26 -12.63
CA GLU A 24 0.43 -30.59 -13.15
C GLU A 24 1.01 -29.62 -12.12
N VAL A 25 2.33 -29.40 -12.17
CA VAL A 25 2.98 -28.32 -11.43
C VAL A 25 2.39 -26.98 -11.86
N ARG A 26 1.86 -26.23 -10.89
CA ARG A 26 1.27 -24.90 -11.06
C ARG A 26 1.91 -23.90 -10.11
N LEU A 27 2.14 -22.68 -10.61
CA LEU A 27 2.64 -21.56 -9.81
C LEU A 27 1.55 -20.50 -9.58
N PRO A 28 1.60 -19.74 -8.48
CA PRO A 28 0.80 -18.52 -8.32
C PRO A 28 1.21 -17.47 -9.35
N ALA A 29 0.31 -16.55 -9.69
CA ALA A 29 0.52 -15.58 -10.77
C ALA A 29 1.74 -14.66 -10.58
N ILE A 30 2.18 -14.47 -9.32
CA ILE A 30 3.37 -13.68 -9.00
C ILE A 30 4.66 -14.28 -9.56
N PHE A 31 4.68 -15.59 -9.84
CA PHE A 31 5.75 -16.26 -10.56
C PHE A 31 5.37 -16.39 -12.03
N SER A 32 5.82 -15.44 -12.83
CA SER A 32 5.64 -15.41 -14.28
C SER A 32 6.85 -14.75 -14.94
N ASN A 33 6.96 -14.83 -16.26
CA ASN A 33 8.03 -14.18 -17.02
C ASN A 33 8.16 -12.69 -16.65
N TYR A 34 9.37 -12.13 -16.77
CA TYR A 34 9.68 -10.73 -16.42
C TYR A 34 9.66 -10.41 -14.92
N MET A 35 9.53 -11.40 -14.04
CA MET A 35 9.49 -11.19 -12.60
C MET A 35 10.82 -10.68 -12.01
N VAL A 36 10.77 -10.20 -10.77
CA VAL A 36 11.97 -9.75 -10.03
C VAL A 36 12.04 -10.43 -8.67
N LEU A 37 13.09 -11.20 -8.41
CA LEU A 37 13.39 -11.77 -7.09
C LEU A 37 14.27 -10.82 -6.27
N GLN A 38 14.09 -10.81 -4.95
CA GLN A 38 14.90 -10.01 -4.04
C GLN A 38 16.36 -10.50 -4.02
N ARG A 39 17.32 -9.60 -4.26
CA ARG A 39 18.78 -9.86 -4.19
C ARG A 39 19.27 -10.08 -2.77
N ASN A 40 20.41 -10.77 -2.64
CA ASN A 40 21.10 -11.03 -1.38
C ASN A 40 20.14 -11.60 -0.31
N ALA A 41 19.32 -12.57 -0.71
CA ALA A 41 18.30 -13.13 0.15
C ALA A 41 18.08 -14.61 -0.12
N ARG A 42 17.55 -15.30 0.89
CA ARG A 42 16.91 -16.60 0.75
C ARG A 42 15.46 -16.38 0.36
N VAL A 43 15.16 -16.55 -0.92
CA VAL A 43 13.82 -16.35 -1.47
C VAL A 43 13.07 -17.67 -1.52
N LYS A 44 11.75 -17.61 -1.33
CA LYS A 44 10.86 -18.77 -1.44
C LYS A 44 10.22 -18.81 -2.81
N ILE A 45 10.28 -19.96 -3.47
CA ILE A 45 9.43 -20.30 -4.62
C ILE A 45 8.46 -21.37 -4.15
N TRP A 46 7.18 -21.22 -4.49
CA TRP A 46 6.14 -22.14 -4.05
C TRP A 46 5.09 -22.32 -5.15
N GLY A 47 4.30 -23.38 -5.00
CA GLY A 47 3.24 -23.71 -5.93
C GLY A 47 2.43 -24.90 -5.46
N TRP A 48 1.73 -25.49 -6.40
CA TRP A 48 0.95 -26.71 -6.22
C TRP A 48 1.42 -27.77 -7.22
N ALA A 49 1.32 -29.03 -6.82
CA ALA A 49 1.59 -30.22 -7.63
C ALA A 49 0.81 -31.40 -7.04
N LYS A 50 0.99 -32.61 -7.57
CA LYS A 50 0.39 -33.81 -6.96
C LYS A 50 1.02 -34.06 -5.58
N ALA A 51 0.24 -34.53 -4.61
CA ALA A 51 0.75 -34.86 -3.28
C ALA A 51 1.88 -35.91 -3.36
N GLY A 52 2.97 -35.69 -2.62
CA GLY A 52 4.17 -36.52 -2.61
C GLY A 52 5.10 -36.32 -3.81
N GLU A 53 4.72 -35.51 -4.81
CA GLU A 53 5.51 -35.27 -6.01
C GLU A 53 6.81 -34.53 -5.68
N LYS A 54 7.93 -35.01 -6.26
CA LYS A 54 9.23 -34.35 -6.14
C LYS A 54 9.34 -33.23 -7.17
N ILE A 55 9.56 -32.02 -6.69
CA ILE A 55 9.76 -30.82 -7.50
C ILE A 55 11.23 -30.46 -7.56
N THR A 56 11.72 -30.17 -8.76
CA THR A 56 13.10 -29.78 -9.02
C THR A 56 13.13 -28.37 -9.57
N ILE A 57 14.01 -27.51 -9.05
CA ILE A 57 14.13 -26.12 -9.49
C ILE A 57 15.55 -25.86 -9.96
N ASN A 58 15.68 -25.55 -11.24
CA ASN A 58 16.94 -25.19 -11.88
C ASN A 58 16.95 -23.67 -12.11
N ALA A 59 17.65 -22.94 -11.24
CA ALA A 59 17.90 -21.52 -11.42
C ALA A 59 19.31 -21.34 -11.98
N SER A 60 19.43 -20.63 -13.11
CA SER A 60 20.68 -20.48 -13.88
C SER A 60 21.90 -19.90 -13.11
N TRP A 61 21.70 -19.36 -11.91
CA TRP A 61 22.76 -18.77 -11.07
C TRP A 61 23.22 -19.64 -9.90
N GLN A 62 22.63 -20.81 -9.67
CA GLN A 62 22.95 -21.67 -8.53
C GLN A 62 22.78 -23.16 -8.85
N LYS A 63 23.15 -24.00 -7.87
CA LYS A 63 22.88 -25.44 -7.93
C LYS A 63 21.38 -25.70 -7.83
N GLN A 64 20.99 -26.85 -8.37
CA GLN A 64 19.61 -27.34 -8.33
C GLN A 64 19.07 -27.38 -6.89
N ALA A 65 17.86 -26.85 -6.69
CA ALA A 65 17.09 -26.97 -5.47
C ALA A 65 15.94 -27.97 -5.66
N THR A 66 15.42 -28.52 -4.57
CA THR A 66 14.32 -29.48 -4.60
C THR A 66 13.30 -29.22 -3.51
N ALA A 67 12.05 -29.58 -3.76
CA ALA A 67 10.98 -29.63 -2.76
C ALA A 67 10.13 -30.90 -2.97
N VAL A 68 9.30 -31.21 -1.99
CA VAL A 68 8.28 -32.27 -2.11
C VAL A 68 6.92 -31.65 -1.81
N ALA A 69 5.93 -31.94 -2.65
CA ALA A 69 4.56 -31.50 -2.41
C ALA A 69 3.96 -32.25 -1.22
N GLY A 70 3.40 -31.51 -0.26
CA GLY A 70 2.71 -32.09 0.89
C GLY A 70 1.36 -32.70 0.51
N ASP A 71 0.62 -33.18 1.51
CA ASP A 71 -0.64 -33.90 1.32
C ASP A 71 -1.73 -33.08 0.61
N GLN A 72 -1.68 -31.76 0.74
CA GLN A 72 -2.59 -30.83 0.05
C GLN A 72 -2.02 -30.32 -1.29
N GLY A 73 -0.95 -30.94 -1.79
CA GLY A 73 -0.29 -30.61 -3.06
C GLY A 73 0.59 -29.36 -3.01
N GLN A 74 0.62 -28.61 -1.90
CA GLN A 74 1.47 -27.42 -1.77
C GLN A 74 2.94 -27.82 -1.61
N TRP A 75 3.83 -27.13 -2.32
CA TRP A 75 5.27 -27.27 -2.18
C TRP A 75 5.93 -25.91 -2.07
N MET A 76 7.11 -25.87 -1.42
CA MET A 76 7.92 -24.67 -1.32
C MET A 76 9.40 -25.06 -1.30
N ALA A 77 10.21 -24.33 -2.06
CA ALA A 77 11.66 -24.44 -2.06
C ALA A 77 12.29 -23.09 -1.72
N GLU A 78 13.51 -23.14 -1.19
CA GLU A 78 14.32 -21.97 -0.93
C GLU A 78 15.44 -21.86 -1.99
N LEU A 79 15.66 -20.64 -2.46
CA LEU A 79 16.69 -20.28 -3.42
C LEU A 79 17.56 -19.18 -2.82
N GLU A 80 18.88 -19.29 -2.92
CA GLU A 80 19.80 -18.19 -2.57
C GLU A 80 20.00 -17.29 -3.79
N THR A 81 19.75 -15.99 -3.63
CA THR A 81 19.88 -15.02 -4.74
C THR A 81 21.21 -14.27 -4.69
N PRO A 82 21.86 -14.06 -5.85
CA PRO A 82 23.09 -13.28 -5.94
C PRO A 82 22.85 -11.79 -5.66
N ALA A 83 23.92 -11.01 -5.77
CA ALA A 83 23.87 -9.55 -5.68
C ALA A 83 22.91 -8.91 -6.69
N GLY A 84 22.61 -9.54 -7.81
CA GLY A 84 21.59 -9.04 -8.74
C GLY A 84 22.01 -9.12 -10.19
N GLY A 85 21.13 -8.68 -11.08
CA GLY A 85 21.31 -8.77 -12.52
C GLY A 85 20.23 -9.60 -13.18
N GLY A 86 20.61 -10.36 -14.20
CA GLY A 86 19.72 -11.03 -15.14
C GLY A 86 19.79 -10.38 -16.53
N PRO A 87 18.96 -10.83 -17.48
CA PRO A 87 17.91 -11.82 -17.31
C PRO A 87 18.45 -13.22 -17.00
N TYR A 88 17.85 -13.87 -16.02
CA TYR A 88 18.05 -15.28 -15.70
C TYR A 88 16.86 -16.11 -16.17
N GLN A 89 17.06 -17.41 -16.23
CA GLN A 89 16.00 -18.40 -16.39
C GLN A 89 15.86 -19.23 -15.11
N VAL A 90 14.61 -19.59 -14.77
CA VAL A 90 14.26 -20.54 -13.71
C VAL A 90 13.32 -21.58 -14.28
N GLU A 91 13.74 -22.84 -14.28
CA GLU A 91 12.90 -23.98 -14.65
C GLU A 91 12.41 -24.70 -13.38
N ILE A 92 11.11 -24.97 -13.31
CA ILE A 92 10.47 -25.75 -12.25
C ILE A 92 9.91 -27.02 -12.89
N LYS A 93 10.50 -28.15 -12.57
CA LYS A 93 10.18 -29.45 -13.15
C LYS A 93 9.49 -30.35 -12.13
N GLY A 94 8.33 -30.85 -12.51
CA GLY A 94 7.63 -31.96 -11.84
C GLY A 94 7.89 -33.30 -12.53
N GLU A 95 7.07 -34.29 -12.20
CA GLU A 95 7.13 -35.62 -12.81
C GLU A 95 6.60 -35.61 -14.25
N THR A 96 5.53 -34.85 -14.51
CA THR A 96 4.80 -34.89 -15.79
C THR A 96 4.94 -33.62 -16.63
N ASN A 97 5.30 -32.48 -16.03
CA ASN A 97 5.44 -31.21 -16.73
C ASN A 97 6.64 -30.39 -16.22
N SER A 98 6.98 -29.34 -16.98
CA SER A 98 7.99 -28.34 -16.61
C SER A 98 7.44 -26.94 -16.89
N VAL A 99 7.68 -26.01 -15.97
CA VAL A 99 7.34 -24.58 -16.09
C VAL A 99 8.64 -23.80 -16.16
N VAL A 100 8.84 -23.06 -17.25
CA VAL A 100 10.01 -22.19 -17.45
C VAL A 100 9.60 -20.74 -17.25
N LEU A 101 10.31 -20.05 -16.36
CA LEU A 101 10.21 -18.61 -16.13
C LEU A 101 11.40 -17.92 -16.81
N ASP A 102 11.09 -17.12 -17.82
CA ASP A 102 12.08 -16.37 -18.61
C ASP A 102 12.14 -14.90 -18.19
N ASP A 103 13.32 -14.28 -18.43
CA ASP A 103 13.59 -12.88 -18.08
C ASP A 103 13.34 -12.60 -16.57
N VAL A 104 13.90 -13.47 -15.73
CA VAL A 104 13.88 -13.29 -14.27
C VAL A 104 15.01 -12.34 -13.88
N LEU A 105 14.67 -11.20 -13.30
CA LEU A 105 15.66 -10.28 -12.73
C LEU A 105 15.87 -10.56 -11.25
N ILE A 106 17.08 -10.25 -10.76
CA ILE A 106 17.40 -10.28 -9.33
C ILE A 106 17.79 -8.87 -8.93
N GLY A 107 17.06 -8.31 -7.97
CA GLY A 107 17.16 -6.90 -7.61
C GLY A 107 16.38 -6.53 -6.36
N GLU A 108 15.90 -5.31 -6.26
CA GLU A 108 15.16 -4.81 -5.10
C GLU A 108 13.65 -4.92 -5.33
N VAL A 109 12.94 -5.57 -4.42
CA VAL A 109 11.49 -5.79 -4.54
C VAL A 109 10.74 -4.97 -3.50
N TRP A 110 9.82 -4.13 -3.95
CA TRP A 110 9.03 -3.25 -3.09
C TRP A 110 7.53 -3.42 -3.31
N LEU A 111 6.79 -3.53 -2.21
CA LEU A 111 5.32 -3.59 -2.22
C LEU A 111 4.73 -2.18 -2.16
N CYS A 112 4.06 -1.74 -3.21
CA CYS A 112 3.32 -0.48 -3.29
C CYS A 112 1.84 -0.70 -2.91
N SER A 113 1.42 -0.24 -1.73
CA SER A 113 0.06 -0.45 -1.22
C SER A 113 -0.59 0.81 -0.63
N GLY A 114 -1.89 0.68 -0.34
CA GLY A 114 -2.75 1.75 0.16
C GLY A 114 -3.95 2.00 -0.75
N GLN A 115 -4.30 3.28 -0.94
CA GLN A 115 -5.54 3.67 -1.62
C GLN A 115 -5.29 4.44 -2.93
N SER A 116 -6.15 5.41 -3.26
CA SER A 116 -6.21 6.04 -4.58
C SER A 116 -4.93 6.79 -4.94
N ASN A 117 -4.22 7.37 -3.96
CA ASN A 117 -2.98 8.07 -4.23
C ASN A 117 -1.81 7.12 -4.53
N MET A 118 -1.79 5.90 -3.97
CA MET A 118 -0.92 4.81 -4.44
C MET A 118 -1.38 4.23 -5.79
N ALA A 119 -2.69 4.12 -6.01
CA ALA A 119 -3.27 3.63 -7.26
C ALA A 119 -3.18 4.64 -8.42
N PHE A 120 -2.82 5.89 -8.12
CA PHE A 120 -2.73 6.97 -9.09
C PHE A 120 -1.64 6.65 -10.09
N THR A 121 -1.94 6.72 -11.38
CA THR A 121 -1.02 6.25 -12.42
C THR A 121 -0.17 7.36 -13.02
N VAL A 122 0.94 6.98 -13.68
CA VAL A 122 1.83 7.93 -14.37
C VAL A 122 1.07 8.79 -15.38
N ARG A 123 0.02 8.24 -16.02
CA ARG A 123 -0.87 9.01 -16.93
C ARG A 123 -1.48 10.26 -16.30
N GLY A 124 -1.77 10.22 -14.99
CA GLY A 124 -2.36 11.35 -14.27
C GLY A 124 -1.33 12.31 -13.69
N ALA A 125 -0.05 11.93 -13.66
CA ALA A 125 0.99 12.67 -12.98
C ALA A 125 1.32 13.99 -13.68
N LYS A 126 2.03 14.87 -12.97
CA LYS A 126 2.62 16.07 -13.55
C LYS A 126 3.53 15.66 -14.71
N ASN A 127 3.50 16.41 -15.83
CA ASN A 127 4.32 16.15 -17.02
C ASN A 127 4.20 14.72 -17.61
N ALA A 128 3.04 14.07 -17.44
CA ALA A 128 2.84 12.66 -17.81
C ALA A 128 3.33 12.29 -19.23
N ALA A 129 3.07 13.12 -20.24
CA ALA A 129 3.47 12.83 -21.62
C ALA A 129 5.00 12.67 -21.77
N GLU A 130 5.76 13.60 -21.19
CA GLU A 130 7.22 13.57 -21.19
C GLU A 130 7.76 12.38 -20.37
N GLU A 131 7.19 12.16 -19.18
CA GLU A 131 7.57 11.07 -18.29
C GLU A 131 7.36 9.70 -18.95
N ILE A 132 6.26 9.54 -19.69
CA ILE A 132 5.93 8.32 -20.44
C ILE A 132 6.91 8.14 -21.61
N GLN A 133 7.13 9.20 -22.40
CA GLN A 133 8.00 9.13 -23.58
C GLN A 133 9.43 8.73 -23.22
N LYS A 134 9.94 9.18 -22.07
CA LYS A 134 11.32 8.93 -21.62
C LYS A 134 11.50 7.62 -20.83
N ALA A 135 10.43 6.84 -20.60
CA ALA A 135 10.45 5.69 -19.69
C ALA A 135 11.07 4.40 -20.26
N TYR A 136 12.32 4.46 -20.74
CA TYR A 136 13.06 3.30 -21.23
C TYR A 136 13.86 2.62 -20.10
N TYR A 137 13.16 1.93 -19.20
CA TYR A 137 13.76 1.30 -18.01
C TYR A 137 13.51 -0.21 -17.98
N PRO A 138 14.12 -1.01 -18.86
CA PRO A 138 13.91 -2.45 -18.88
C PRO A 138 14.41 -3.15 -17.60
N GLN A 139 15.09 -2.50 -16.68
CA GLN A 139 15.42 -3.10 -15.37
C GLN A 139 14.37 -2.81 -14.28
N ILE A 140 13.31 -2.07 -14.62
CA ILE A 140 12.16 -1.83 -13.75
C ILE A 140 11.00 -2.70 -14.22
N ARG A 141 10.40 -3.44 -13.29
CA ARG A 141 9.25 -4.32 -13.54
C ARG A 141 8.10 -3.96 -12.62
N HIS A 142 6.88 -4.13 -13.11
CA HIS A 142 5.66 -3.85 -12.34
C HIS A 142 4.69 -5.03 -12.42
N PHE A 143 4.25 -5.50 -11.27
CA PHE A 143 3.18 -6.49 -11.10
C PHE A 143 1.95 -5.82 -10.48
N ALA A 144 0.89 -5.67 -11.26
CA ALA A 144 -0.36 -5.11 -10.77
C ALA A 144 -1.28 -6.21 -10.24
N VAL A 145 -1.57 -6.20 -8.94
CA VAL A 145 -2.54 -7.12 -8.33
C VAL A 145 -3.95 -6.70 -8.69
N ALA A 146 -4.72 -7.62 -9.27
CA ALA A 146 -6.12 -7.41 -9.56
C ALA A 146 -6.91 -7.19 -8.28
N ARG A 147 -7.88 -6.27 -8.36
CA ARG A 147 -8.74 -5.91 -7.25
C ARG A 147 -9.71 -7.04 -6.92
N HIS A 148 -9.51 -7.67 -5.77
CA HIS A 148 -10.33 -8.79 -5.33
C HIS A 148 -10.48 -8.77 -3.80
N PRO A 149 -11.62 -8.32 -3.25
CA PRO A 149 -11.90 -8.47 -1.83
C PRO A 149 -12.33 -9.91 -1.55
N ALA A 150 -11.82 -10.51 -0.47
CA ALA A 150 -12.13 -11.89 -0.12
C ALA A 150 -12.35 -12.04 1.39
N ARG A 151 -13.28 -12.91 1.79
CA ARG A 151 -13.60 -13.14 3.22
C ARG A 151 -12.56 -13.99 3.95
N SER A 152 -11.79 -14.77 3.21
CA SER A 152 -10.71 -15.61 3.71
C SER A 152 -9.42 -15.32 2.93
N PRO A 153 -8.23 -15.50 3.55
CA PRO A 153 -6.96 -15.41 2.85
C PRO A 153 -6.96 -16.25 1.57
N GLN A 154 -6.61 -15.62 0.45
CA GLN A 154 -6.47 -16.32 -0.83
C GLN A 154 -5.02 -16.81 -0.98
N GLU A 155 -4.84 -17.93 -1.68
CA GLU A 155 -3.50 -18.51 -1.92
C GLU A 155 -2.87 -18.04 -3.25
N ASP A 156 -3.67 -17.42 -4.11
CA ASP A 156 -3.25 -16.89 -5.41
C ASP A 156 -3.96 -15.55 -5.67
N CYS A 157 -3.39 -14.76 -6.59
CA CYS A 157 -3.97 -13.53 -7.07
C CYS A 157 -3.95 -13.50 -8.59
N LYS A 158 -4.56 -12.47 -9.19
CA LYS A 158 -4.43 -12.22 -10.62
C LYS A 158 -3.52 -11.03 -10.82
N GLY A 159 -2.63 -11.10 -11.79
CA GLY A 159 -1.69 -10.05 -12.16
C GLY A 159 -0.69 -10.56 -13.18
N THR A 160 0.12 -9.67 -13.72
CA THR A 160 1.18 -10.02 -14.66
C THR A 160 2.32 -9.03 -14.50
N TRP A 161 3.55 -9.54 -14.57
CA TRP A 161 4.72 -8.68 -14.63
C TRP A 161 4.83 -8.01 -15.99
N THR A 162 5.17 -6.73 -15.98
CA THR A 162 5.38 -5.95 -17.20
C THR A 162 6.74 -5.27 -17.15
N VAL A 163 7.36 -5.17 -18.33
CA VAL A 163 8.60 -4.42 -18.56
C VAL A 163 8.28 -2.93 -18.61
N CYS A 164 9.01 -2.09 -17.87
CA CYS A 164 8.83 -0.64 -17.97
C CYS A 164 9.32 -0.12 -19.33
N SER A 165 8.40 0.44 -20.09
CA SER A 165 8.61 1.05 -21.40
C SER A 165 7.62 2.19 -21.59
N PRO A 166 7.80 3.06 -22.61
CA PRO A 166 6.78 4.05 -22.96
C PRO A 166 5.40 3.46 -23.27
N LYS A 167 5.32 2.18 -23.65
CA LYS A 167 4.05 1.48 -23.93
C LYS A 167 3.29 1.06 -22.66
N THR A 168 3.99 0.84 -21.55
CA THR A 168 3.43 0.20 -20.34
C THR A 168 3.35 1.14 -19.15
N VAL A 169 4.32 2.05 -19.01
CA VAL A 169 4.51 2.89 -17.81
C VAL A 169 3.29 3.77 -17.49
N SER A 170 2.49 4.14 -18.50
CA SER A 170 1.27 4.93 -18.32
C SER A 170 0.30 4.31 -17.31
N GLY A 171 0.29 2.98 -17.16
CA GLY A 171 -0.55 2.23 -16.22
C GLY A 171 0.07 1.99 -14.85
N TYR A 172 1.35 2.29 -14.65
CA TYR A 172 2.04 2.00 -13.39
C TYR A 172 1.58 2.94 -12.29
N THR A 173 1.68 2.51 -11.03
CA THR A 173 1.61 3.45 -9.89
C THR A 173 2.65 4.55 -10.10
N ALA A 174 2.22 5.81 -10.08
CA ALA A 174 3.12 6.93 -10.30
C ALA A 174 4.14 7.05 -9.17
N VAL A 175 3.68 6.94 -7.91
CA VAL A 175 4.57 6.99 -6.74
C VAL A 175 5.59 5.85 -6.78
N GLY A 176 5.14 4.62 -7.05
CA GLY A 176 6.04 3.48 -7.15
C GLY A 176 7.02 3.60 -8.32
N TYR A 177 6.58 4.07 -9.49
CA TYR A 177 7.44 4.28 -10.65
C TYR A 177 8.55 5.30 -10.37
N PHE A 178 8.21 6.49 -9.85
CA PHE A 178 9.21 7.51 -9.57
C PHE A 178 10.17 7.08 -8.45
N PHE A 179 9.68 6.33 -7.47
CA PHE A 179 10.52 5.66 -6.47
C PHE A 179 11.50 4.67 -7.11
N ALA A 180 11.02 3.76 -7.95
CA ALA A 180 11.86 2.75 -8.60
C ALA A 180 12.87 3.36 -9.56
N ARG A 181 12.48 4.41 -10.29
CA ARG A 181 13.38 5.14 -11.19
C ARG A 181 14.55 5.74 -10.42
N GLU A 182 14.27 6.48 -9.34
CA GLU A 182 15.33 7.07 -8.51
C GLU A 182 16.24 5.99 -7.90
N LEU A 183 15.67 4.91 -7.37
CA LEU A 183 16.47 3.78 -6.88
C LEU A 183 17.35 3.18 -7.97
N TYR A 184 16.79 2.86 -9.13
CA TYR A 184 17.54 2.29 -10.24
C TYR A 184 18.64 3.23 -10.72
N GLU A 185 18.36 4.53 -10.84
CA GLU A 185 19.34 5.52 -11.30
C GLU A 185 20.57 5.59 -10.38
N LYS A 186 20.36 5.45 -9.06
CA LYS A 186 21.42 5.55 -8.05
C LYS A 186 22.14 4.24 -7.77
N LEU A 187 21.40 3.12 -7.79
CA LEU A 187 21.95 1.81 -7.45
C LEU A 187 22.41 1.02 -8.68
N LYS A 188 21.81 1.26 -9.85
CA LYS A 188 21.96 0.45 -11.07
C LYS A 188 21.59 -1.03 -10.87
N ILE A 189 20.69 -1.30 -9.92
CA ILE A 189 20.15 -2.63 -9.59
C ILE A 189 18.71 -2.72 -10.10
N PRO A 190 18.27 -3.84 -10.71
CA PRO A 190 16.88 -4.04 -11.08
C PRO A 190 15.90 -3.75 -9.94
N VAL A 191 14.71 -3.23 -10.27
CA VAL A 191 13.68 -2.90 -9.28
C VAL A 191 12.35 -3.52 -9.67
N GLY A 192 11.80 -4.36 -8.79
CA GLY A 192 10.46 -4.94 -8.92
C GLY A 192 9.46 -4.20 -8.04
N LEU A 193 8.36 -3.75 -8.65
CA LEU A 193 7.24 -3.14 -7.95
C LEU A 193 6.05 -4.10 -7.93
N ILE A 194 5.65 -4.55 -6.75
CA ILE A 194 4.39 -5.27 -6.55
C ILE A 194 3.34 -4.25 -6.14
N HIS A 195 2.31 -4.03 -6.95
CA HIS A 195 1.32 -2.97 -6.74
C HIS A 195 -0.03 -3.53 -6.33
N SER A 196 -0.40 -3.31 -5.08
CA SER A 196 -1.64 -3.79 -4.47
C SER A 196 -2.36 -2.65 -3.76
N SER A 197 -3.23 -1.92 -4.47
CA SER A 197 -3.92 -0.75 -3.91
C SER A 197 -5.33 -0.55 -4.46
N TRP A 198 -6.19 0.11 -3.67
CA TRP A 198 -7.57 0.36 -4.06
C TRP A 198 -8.12 1.66 -3.45
N GLY A 199 -8.55 2.59 -4.31
CA GLY A 199 -9.14 3.88 -3.92
C GLY A 199 -10.32 3.80 -2.95
N GLY A 200 -10.35 4.73 -1.98
CA GLY A 200 -11.45 4.90 -1.04
C GLY A 200 -11.55 3.80 0.01
N THR A 201 -10.46 3.10 0.31
CA THR A 201 -10.43 1.99 1.27
C THR A 201 -9.78 2.44 2.58
N PRO A 202 -10.40 2.14 3.73
CA PRO A 202 -9.85 2.43 5.04
C PRO A 202 -8.80 1.38 5.42
N ILE A 203 -7.88 1.72 6.33
CA ILE A 203 -6.77 0.85 6.75
C ILE A 203 -7.24 -0.52 7.29
N ARG A 204 -8.39 -0.57 7.98
CA ARG A 204 -8.99 -1.82 8.50
C ARG A 204 -9.17 -2.91 7.44
N SER A 205 -9.34 -2.53 6.18
CA SER A 205 -9.52 -3.48 5.07
C SER A 205 -8.23 -4.18 4.70
N TRP A 206 -7.09 -3.57 4.99
CA TRP A 206 -5.73 -4.03 4.68
C TRP A 206 -5.02 -4.69 5.87
N THR A 207 -5.60 -4.59 7.06
CA THR A 207 -5.12 -5.31 8.26
C THR A 207 -5.81 -6.67 8.36
N PRO A 208 -5.10 -7.78 8.65
CA PRO A 208 -5.73 -9.07 8.92
C PRO A 208 -6.82 -8.94 9.99
N LEU A 209 -7.93 -9.66 9.87
CA LEU A 209 -9.05 -9.55 10.81
C LEU A 209 -8.61 -9.98 12.22
N GLU A 210 -7.83 -11.04 12.31
CA GLU A 210 -7.32 -11.63 13.55
C GLU A 210 -6.46 -10.64 14.33
N ALA A 211 -5.75 -9.74 13.63
CA ALA A 211 -4.88 -8.75 14.24
C ALA A 211 -5.63 -7.56 14.85
N GLN A 212 -6.90 -7.36 14.49
CA GLN A 212 -7.72 -6.21 14.90
C GLN A 212 -9.03 -6.61 15.57
N GLN A 213 -9.21 -7.90 15.88
CA GLN A 213 -10.43 -8.42 16.50
C GLN A 213 -10.65 -7.90 17.92
N ASP A 214 -9.59 -7.45 18.59
CA ASP A 214 -9.59 -6.85 19.93
C ASP A 214 -10.02 -5.38 19.91
N ASP A 215 -9.97 -4.72 18.76
CA ASP A 215 -10.24 -3.30 18.60
C ASP A 215 -11.75 -2.98 18.71
N PRO A 216 -12.17 -2.16 19.69
CA PRO A 216 -13.60 -1.86 19.89
C PRO A 216 -14.22 -1.12 18.70
N VAL A 217 -13.47 -0.25 18.03
CA VAL A 217 -13.98 0.49 16.85
C VAL A 217 -14.21 -0.48 15.70
N ILE A 218 -13.28 -1.41 15.49
CA ILE A 218 -13.41 -2.42 14.43
C ILE A 218 -14.51 -3.42 14.74
N LYS A 219 -14.66 -3.87 15.99
CA LYS A 219 -15.76 -4.75 16.43
C LYS A 219 -17.12 -4.17 16.06
N GLU A 220 -17.35 -2.90 16.36
CA GLU A 220 -18.61 -2.23 16.07
C GLU A 220 -18.86 -2.06 14.56
N ILE A 221 -17.83 -1.69 13.80
CA ILE A 221 -17.91 -1.62 12.33
C ILE A 221 -18.25 -2.99 11.75
N LYS A 222 -17.55 -4.03 12.18
CA LYS A 222 -17.77 -5.40 11.71
C LYS A 222 -19.19 -5.85 12.02
N LYS A 223 -19.67 -5.66 13.25
CA LYS A 223 -21.04 -5.98 13.68
C LYS A 223 -22.08 -5.35 12.74
N LYS A 224 -21.99 -4.03 12.48
CA LYS A 224 -22.90 -3.34 11.55
C LYS A 224 -22.86 -3.92 10.14
N MET A 225 -21.66 -4.26 9.64
CA MET A 225 -21.51 -4.84 8.31
C MET A 225 -22.03 -6.28 8.24
N ASP A 226 -21.88 -7.06 9.32
CA ASP A 226 -22.43 -8.41 9.44
C ASP A 226 -23.96 -8.39 9.46
N GLU A 227 -24.56 -7.50 10.27
CA GLU A 227 -26.01 -7.29 10.30
C GLU A 227 -26.55 -6.84 8.94
N ALA A 228 -25.85 -5.93 8.25
CA ALA A 228 -26.21 -5.51 6.90
C ALA A 228 -26.07 -6.66 5.88
N GLY A 229 -25.05 -7.51 6.04
CA GLY A 229 -24.83 -8.71 5.24
C GLY A 229 -25.92 -9.76 5.44
N ALA A 230 -26.34 -10.00 6.68
CA ALA A 230 -27.42 -10.93 7.01
C ALA A 230 -28.78 -10.49 6.43
N LYS A 231 -28.99 -9.17 6.30
CA LYS A 231 -30.19 -8.59 5.69
C LYS A 231 -30.09 -8.41 4.18
N TYR A 232 -28.97 -8.77 3.55
CA TYR A 232 -28.75 -8.53 2.12
C TYR A 232 -29.44 -9.59 1.26
N ASP A 233 -30.40 -9.13 0.46
CA ASP A 233 -31.05 -9.92 -0.59
C ASP A 233 -30.47 -9.54 -1.95
N GLU A 234 -29.74 -10.47 -2.57
CA GLU A 234 -29.06 -10.24 -3.85
C GLU A 234 -30.03 -9.97 -5.00
N GLN A 235 -31.14 -10.71 -5.05
CA GLN A 235 -32.11 -10.58 -6.13
C GLN A 235 -32.83 -9.23 -6.04
N LYS A 236 -33.27 -8.86 -4.84
CA LYS A 236 -33.87 -7.54 -4.58
C LYS A 236 -32.89 -6.41 -4.89
N ALA A 237 -31.62 -6.58 -4.56
CA ALA A 237 -30.59 -5.59 -4.86
C ALA A 237 -30.32 -5.45 -6.37
N LYS A 238 -30.27 -6.56 -7.11
CA LYS A 238 -30.16 -6.57 -8.59
C LYS A 238 -31.36 -5.87 -9.24
N THR A 239 -32.59 -6.25 -8.86
CA THR A 239 -33.81 -5.61 -9.36
C THR A 239 -33.81 -4.10 -9.10
N ARG A 240 -33.45 -3.67 -7.89
CA ARG A 240 -33.34 -2.24 -7.56
C ARG A 240 -32.28 -1.55 -8.43
N TYR A 241 -31.13 -2.17 -8.64
CA TYR A 241 -30.06 -1.61 -9.47
C TYR A 241 -30.49 -1.45 -10.93
N GLU A 242 -31.20 -2.43 -11.49
CA GLU A 242 -31.73 -2.34 -12.86
C GLU A 242 -32.73 -1.19 -13.01
N GLN A 243 -33.63 -1.01 -12.04
CA GLN A 243 -34.55 0.13 -12.00
C GLN A 243 -33.80 1.46 -11.94
N LEU A 244 -32.80 1.58 -11.05
CA LEU A 244 -31.97 2.78 -10.95
C LEU A 244 -31.18 3.03 -12.23
N LEU A 245 -30.70 1.97 -12.91
CA LEU A 245 -29.96 2.09 -14.15
C LEU A 245 -30.86 2.58 -15.29
N LYS A 246 -32.11 2.12 -15.36
CA LYS A 246 -33.12 2.63 -16.30
C LYS A 246 -33.39 4.12 -16.06
N GLN A 247 -33.67 4.51 -14.81
CA GLN A 247 -33.88 5.91 -14.44
C GLN A 247 -32.65 6.79 -14.75
N TRP A 248 -31.44 6.27 -14.49
CA TRP A 248 -30.21 6.99 -14.78
C TRP A 248 -30.02 7.19 -16.29
N LYS A 249 -30.29 6.19 -17.12
CA LYS A 249 -30.22 6.33 -18.59
C LYS A 249 -31.13 7.45 -19.08
N GLU A 250 -32.35 7.54 -18.55
CA GLU A 250 -33.28 8.62 -18.90
C GLU A 250 -32.75 9.99 -18.45
N LYS A 251 -32.26 10.10 -17.20
CA LYS A 251 -31.65 11.34 -16.71
C LYS A 251 -30.42 11.75 -17.53
N VAL A 252 -29.63 10.79 -18.04
CA VAL A 252 -28.50 11.07 -18.94
C VAL A 252 -28.98 11.64 -20.27
N LYS A 253 -30.05 11.09 -20.85
CA LYS A 253 -30.66 11.59 -22.09
C LYS A 253 -31.10 13.05 -21.91
N ILE A 254 -31.90 13.32 -20.88
CA ILE A 254 -32.36 14.68 -20.52
C ILE A 254 -31.18 15.63 -20.27
N ALA A 255 -30.15 15.17 -19.53
CA ALA A 255 -28.98 16.00 -19.25
C ALA A 255 -28.20 16.35 -20.54
N ARG A 256 -28.10 15.44 -21.50
CA ARG A 256 -27.45 15.70 -22.79
C ARG A 256 -28.23 16.72 -23.61
N GLU A 257 -29.54 16.55 -23.72
CA GLU A 257 -30.43 17.49 -24.43
C GLU A 257 -30.33 18.89 -23.85
N LYS A 258 -30.29 19.00 -22.51
CA LYS A 258 -30.16 20.27 -21.79
C LYS A 258 -28.71 20.78 -21.67
N LYS A 259 -27.72 20.10 -22.26
CA LYS A 259 -26.28 20.41 -22.11
C LYS A 259 -25.83 20.56 -20.65
N GLN A 260 -26.44 19.77 -19.76
CA GLN A 260 -26.17 19.75 -18.32
C GLN A 260 -25.13 18.69 -17.96
N LYS A 261 -24.57 18.82 -16.76
CA LYS A 261 -23.66 17.82 -16.17
C LYS A 261 -24.37 16.48 -16.06
N LEU A 262 -23.73 15.41 -16.56
CA LEU A 262 -24.32 14.08 -16.53
C LEU A 262 -24.51 13.58 -15.09
N PRO A 263 -25.65 12.93 -14.78
CA PRO A 263 -25.87 12.33 -13.49
C PRO A 263 -24.91 11.16 -13.26
N ARG A 264 -24.58 10.89 -11.99
CA ARG A 264 -23.69 9.78 -11.63
C ARG A 264 -24.39 8.44 -11.89
N ARG A 265 -23.69 7.53 -12.56
CA ARG A 265 -24.16 6.16 -12.77
C ARG A 265 -24.34 5.43 -11.43
N PRO A 266 -25.47 4.73 -11.21
CA PRO A 266 -25.64 3.83 -10.08
C PRO A 266 -24.51 2.80 -10.03
N ARG A 267 -24.09 2.43 -8.82
CA ARG A 267 -23.10 1.36 -8.64
C ARG A 267 -23.82 0.00 -8.63
N PRO A 268 -23.23 -1.05 -9.24
CA PRO A 268 -23.73 -2.41 -9.07
C PRO A 268 -23.88 -2.74 -7.58
N PRO A 269 -24.90 -3.52 -7.20
CA PRO A 269 -25.07 -3.94 -5.82
C PRO A 269 -23.91 -4.85 -5.43
N MET A 270 -23.53 -4.80 -4.16
CA MET A 270 -22.44 -5.60 -3.62
C MET A 270 -22.85 -6.08 -2.24
N ASN A 271 -22.70 -7.37 -1.99
CA ASN A 271 -22.91 -7.94 -0.67
C ASN A 271 -21.98 -7.20 0.33
N PRO A 272 -22.52 -6.63 1.43
CA PRO A 272 -21.72 -5.92 2.44
C PRO A 272 -20.54 -6.75 2.98
N LEU A 273 -20.69 -8.08 3.08
CA LEU A 273 -19.64 -9.00 3.53
C LEU A 273 -18.48 -9.15 2.53
N LEU A 274 -18.72 -8.81 1.26
CA LEU A 274 -17.71 -8.82 0.18
C LEU A 274 -17.16 -7.42 -0.09
N SER A 275 -17.53 -6.43 0.74
CA SER A 275 -17.07 -5.06 0.55
C SER A 275 -15.56 -4.95 0.69
N GLN A 276 -14.95 -4.18 -0.19
CA GLN A 276 -13.55 -3.72 -0.06
C GLN A 276 -13.31 -2.84 1.18
N ARG A 277 -14.37 -2.47 1.90
CA ARG A 277 -14.30 -1.72 3.17
C ARG A 277 -14.53 -2.60 4.41
N TYR A 278 -14.85 -3.89 4.22
CA TYR A 278 -15.01 -4.84 5.32
C TYR A 278 -13.63 -5.09 5.97
N PRO A 279 -13.53 -5.21 7.30
CA PRO A 279 -12.27 -5.49 7.98
C PRO A 279 -11.59 -6.76 7.44
N GLY A 280 -10.32 -6.67 7.02
CA GLY A 280 -9.53 -7.80 6.51
C GLY A 280 -9.77 -8.22 5.06
N ASN A 281 -10.83 -7.76 4.39
CA ASN A 281 -11.16 -8.31 3.06
C ASN A 281 -10.10 -8.04 1.98
N LEU A 282 -9.41 -6.89 2.02
CA LEU A 282 -8.36 -6.58 1.05
C LEU A 282 -7.01 -7.17 1.44
N PHE A 283 -6.74 -7.31 2.74
CA PHE A 283 -5.63 -8.14 3.18
C PHE A 283 -5.76 -9.55 2.58
N ASN A 284 -6.91 -10.17 2.81
CA ASN A 284 -7.20 -11.54 2.39
C ASN A 284 -7.06 -11.76 0.89
N GLY A 285 -7.63 -10.89 0.07
CA GLY A 285 -7.67 -11.10 -1.38
C GLY A 285 -6.53 -10.45 -2.17
N MET A 286 -5.79 -9.50 -1.58
CA MET A 286 -4.78 -8.72 -2.32
C MET A 286 -3.40 -8.63 -1.66
N ILE A 287 -3.24 -9.07 -0.41
CA ILE A 287 -1.95 -9.08 0.30
C ILE A 287 -1.55 -10.51 0.67
N ALA A 288 -2.46 -11.30 1.26
CA ALA A 288 -2.19 -12.67 1.66
C ALA A 288 -1.66 -13.57 0.52
N PRO A 289 -2.13 -13.46 -0.75
CA PRO A 289 -1.57 -14.21 -1.87
C PRO A 289 -0.11 -13.90 -2.21
N LEU A 290 0.37 -12.74 -1.78
CA LEU A 290 1.75 -12.32 -2.02
C LEU A 290 2.71 -12.85 -0.95
N VAL A 291 2.19 -13.45 0.12
CA VAL A 291 3.00 -14.03 1.19
C VAL A 291 3.32 -15.48 0.82
N PRO A 292 4.60 -15.91 0.81
CA PRO A 292 5.78 -15.30 1.42
C PRO A 292 6.77 -14.60 0.45
N TYR A 293 6.33 -13.98 -0.65
CA TYR A 293 7.24 -13.32 -1.60
C TYR A 293 8.21 -12.39 -0.88
N THR A 294 9.50 -12.58 -1.13
CA THR A 294 10.55 -11.84 -0.41
C THR A 294 10.61 -10.41 -0.92
N ILE A 295 10.42 -9.44 -0.03
CA ILE A 295 10.46 -8.00 -0.33
C ILE A 295 11.52 -7.29 0.51
N ARG A 296 12.09 -6.20 0.01
CA ARG A 296 12.94 -5.29 0.79
C ARG A 296 12.11 -4.43 1.72
N GLY A 297 10.97 -3.96 1.24
CA GLY A 297 10.07 -3.10 1.99
C GLY A 297 8.72 -2.86 1.34
N ALA A 298 7.88 -2.12 2.05
CA ALA A 298 6.55 -1.69 1.62
C ALA A 298 6.44 -0.17 1.64
N LEU A 299 5.81 0.38 0.61
CA LEU A 299 5.42 1.78 0.48
C LEU A 299 3.90 1.86 0.72
N TRP A 300 3.49 2.64 1.69
CA TRP A 300 2.09 2.74 2.13
C TRP A 300 1.58 4.17 1.95
N TYR A 301 0.65 4.37 1.00
CA TYR A 301 0.03 5.68 0.79
C TYR A 301 -1.49 5.60 0.95
N GLN A 302 -1.92 5.84 2.18
CA GLN A 302 -3.31 5.79 2.61
C GLN A 302 -3.53 6.67 3.83
N GLY A 303 -4.77 7.14 3.98
CA GLY A 303 -5.21 7.84 5.18
C GLY A 303 -6.49 8.64 4.98
N GLU A 304 -6.79 9.04 3.74
CA GLU A 304 -7.91 9.92 3.43
C GLU A 304 -9.27 9.28 3.78
N ALA A 305 -9.39 7.95 3.68
CA ALA A 305 -10.58 7.21 4.10
C ALA A 305 -10.70 7.02 5.62
N ASN A 306 -9.71 7.48 6.39
CA ASN A 306 -9.64 7.48 7.84
C ASN A 306 -9.60 8.91 8.43
N ALA A 307 -9.79 9.94 7.59
CA ALA A 307 -9.79 11.34 8.01
C ALA A 307 -11.21 11.95 7.91
N HIS A 308 -12.25 11.16 8.21
CA HIS A 308 -13.65 11.60 8.15
C HIS A 308 -14.13 12.27 9.45
N SER A 309 -13.53 11.92 10.59
CA SER A 309 -13.76 12.53 11.89
C SER A 309 -12.43 12.66 12.64
N LEU A 310 -12.38 13.50 13.68
CA LEU A 310 -11.23 13.58 14.58
C LEU A 310 -10.96 12.23 15.25
N SER A 311 -12.01 11.52 15.68
CA SER A 311 -11.87 10.19 16.31
C SER A 311 -11.20 9.16 15.39
N ASP A 312 -11.60 9.10 14.12
CA ASP A 312 -10.96 8.22 13.13
C ASP A 312 -9.50 8.61 12.91
N ALA A 313 -9.22 9.92 12.83
CA ALA A 313 -7.88 10.45 12.59
C ALA A 313 -6.93 10.16 13.77
N TRP A 314 -7.40 10.31 15.01
CA TRP A 314 -6.66 9.94 16.22
C TRP A 314 -6.41 8.44 16.29
N HIS A 315 -7.45 7.64 16.05
CA HIS A 315 -7.40 6.18 16.12
C HIS A 315 -6.45 5.57 15.06
N TYR A 316 -6.24 6.25 13.94
CA TYR A 316 -5.34 5.81 12.87
C TYR A 316 -3.92 5.45 13.35
N ARG A 317 -3.39 6.10 14.40
CA ARG A 317 -2.05 5.79 14.93
C ARG A 317 -1.94 4.35 15.43
N VAL A 318 -3.01 3.85 16.07
CA VAL A 318 -3.09 2.47 16.56
C VAL A 318 -3.27 1.52 15.38
N GLN A 319 -4.11 1.89 14.42
CA GLN A 319 -4.38 1.06 13.24
C GLN A 319 -3.15 0.88 12.34
N LEU A 320 -2.38 1.95 12.13
CA LEU A 320 -1.17 1.90 11.30
C LEU A 320 -0.06 1.08 11.97
N GLU A 321 0.19 1.29 13.26
CA GLU A 321 1.11 0.47 14.05
C GLU A 321 0.75 -1.02 13.95
N ARG A 322 -0.55 -1.33 14.14
CA ARG A 322 -1.08 -2.69 14.05
C ARG A 322 -0.94 -3.28 12.64
N LEU A 323 -1.23 -2.51 11.59
CA LEU A 323 -1.05 -2.97 10.20
C LEU A 323 0.39 -3.39 9.95
N ILE A 324 1.36 -2.52 10.28
CA ILE A 324 2.79 -2.77 10.05
C ILE A 324 3.23 -4.06 10.76
N LYS A 325 2.92 -4.16 12.06
CA LYS A 325 3.25 -5.34 12.87
C LYS A 325 2.60 -6.60 12.34
N SER A 326 1.32 -6.53 11.95
CA SER A 326 0.57 -7.70 11.46
C SER A 326 1.09 -8.22 10.13
N TRP A 327 1.46 -7.34 9.18
CA TRP A 327 2.04 -7.76 7.91
C TRP A 327 3.40 -8.43 8.14
N ARG A 328 4.28 -7.79 8.91
CA ARG A 328 5.59 -8.37 9.26
C ARG A 328 5.47 -9.72 9.94
N ASN A 329 4.54 -9.87 10.88
CA ASN A 329 4.27 -11.14 11.54
C ASN A 329 3.83 -12.23 10.54
N VAL A 330 2.94 -11.91 9.59
CA VAL A 330 2.51 -12.87 8.56
C VAL A 330 3.67 -13.26 7.65
N TRP A 331 4.50 -12.31 7.23
CA TRP A 331 5.71 -12.59 6.46
C TRP A 331 6.74 -13.40 7.26
N SER A 332 7.01 -13.05 8.52
CA SER A 332 7.96 -13.79 9.37
C SER A 332 7.52 -15.25 9.53
N LYS A 333 6.24 -15.48 9.89
CA LYS A 333 5.70 -16.84 10.06
C LYS A 333 5.76 -17.69 8.80
N LYS A 334 5.37 -17.15 7.64
CA LYS A 334 5.33 -17.93 6.38
C LYS A 334 6.66 -17.97 5.63
N ALA A 335 7.44 -16.88 5.63
CA ALA A 335 8.72 -16.79 4.94
C ALA A 335 9.89 -17.30 5.78
N GLN A 336 9.69 -17.56 7.08
CA GLN A 336 10.74 -17.89 8.06
C GLN A 336 11.87 -16.84 8.07
N ARG A 337 11.49 -15.59 7.87
CA ARG A 337 12.44 -14.49 7.72
C ARG A 337 12.95 -14.03 9.09
N GLN A 338 14.26 -13.93 9.24
CA GLN A 338 14.90 -13.46 10.47
C GLN A 338 14.74 -11.96 10.69
N GLU A 339 14.58 -11.19 9.61
CA GLU A 339 14.58 -9.73 9.65
C GLU A 339 13.33 -9.10 9.05
N ASP A 340 12.77 -8.12 9.77
CA ASP A 340 11.65 -7.30 9.30
C ASP A 340 12.02 -6.47 8.06
N PHE A 341 11.10 -6.43 7.09
CA PHE A 341 11.20 -5.55 5.93
C PHE A 341 10.87 -4.10 6.31
N TYR A 342 11.44 -3.14 5.56
CA TYR A 342 11.21 -1.71 5.78
C TYR A 342 9.78 -1.29 5.46
N PHE A 343 9.20 -0.35 6.21
CA PHE A 343 7.83 0.13 5.96
C PHE A 343 7.77 1.65 5.93
N TYR A 344 7.48 2.23 4.76
CA TYR A 344 7.44 3.68 4.57
C TYR A 344 6.04 4.18 4.28
N ALA A 345 5.48 4.94 5.23
CA ALA A 345 4.20 5.61 5.07
C ALA A 345 4.36 6.96 4.37
N VAL A 346 3.37 7.34 3.57
CA VAL A 346 3.29 8.67 2.96
C VAL A 346 2.28 9.50 3.73
N GLN A 347 2.73 10.63 4.28
CA GLN A 347 1.85 11.58 4.95
C GLN A 347 0.78 12.12 3.98
N LEU A 348 -0.38 12.56 4.48
CA LEU A 348 -1.35 13.25 3.64
C LEU A 348 -0.85 14.64 3.21
N PRO A 349 -0.99 15.01 1.93
CA PRO A 349 -0.57 16.31 1.43
C PRO A 349 -1.56 17.41 1.86
N ASN A 350 -1.27 18.68 1.60
CA ASN A 350 -2.24 19.76 1.81
C ASN A 350 -3.45 19.63 0.88
N PHE A 351 -4.64 19.89 1.42
CA PHE A 351 -5.92 19.76 0.72
C PHE A 351 -6.98 20.64 1.38
N ARG A 352 -7.97 21.11 0.61
CA ARG A 352 -9.04 22.05 1.00
C ARG A 352 -8.63 23.53 1.03
N ALA A 353 -9.56 24.38 1.46
CA ALA A 353 -9.38 25.83 1.57
C ALA A 353 -8.16 26.15 2.43
N LEU A 354 -7.48 27.23 2.08
CA LEU A 354 -6.31 27.73 2.81
C LEU A 354 -6.71 28.06 4.25
N GLN A 355 -5.86 27.71 5.21
CA GLN A 355 -6.01 28.01 6.62
C GLN A 355 -6.25 29.51 6.87
N THR A 356 -7.17 29.83 7.78
CA THR A 356 -7.48 31.21 8.17
C THR A 356 -7.25 31.49 9.65
N HIS A 357 -7.33 30.47 10.50
CA HIS A 357 -7.06 30.58 11.94
C HIS A 357 -5.68 30.03 12.31
N PRO A 358 -5.06 30.47 13.43
CA PRO A 358 -3.77 29.93 13.89
C PRO A 358 -3.71 28.41 13.97
N VAL A 359 -4.83 27.80 14.37
CA VAL A 359 -5.07 26.35 14.44
C VAL A 359 -6.50 26.10 13.98
N GLU A 360 -6.70 25.11 13.12
CA GLU A 360 -8.04 24.65 12.72
C GLU A 360 -8.39 23.38 13.53
N GLU A 361 -9.04 23.53 14.68
CA GLU A 361 -9.20 22.42 15.65
C GLU A 361 -10.05 21.26 15.14
N GLU A 362 -11.00 21.54 14.25
CA GLU A 362 -11.88 20.55 13.62
C GLU A 362 -11.25 19.86 12.40
N ASP A 363 -10.03 20.25 12.01
CA ASP A 363 -9.36 19.69 10.85
C ASP A 363 -8.78 18.31 11.14
N THR A 364 -9.23 17.32 10.36
CA THR A 364 -8.83 15.92 10.52
C THR A 364 -7.49 15.58 9.86
N TRP A 365 -7.08 16.29 8.80
CA TRP A 365 -5.78 16.05 8.15
C TRP A 365 -4.59 16.22 9.10
N PRO A 366 -4.42 17.34 9.83
CA PRO A 366 -3.25 17.53 10.69
C PRO A 366 -3.16 16.46 11.79
N VAL A 367 -4.31 16.05 12.36
CA VAL A 367 -4.38 14.92 13.30
C VAL A 367 -3.92 13.63 12.65
N LEU A 368 -4.39 13.33 11.42
CA LEU A 368 -3.97 12.11 10.73
C LEU A 368 -2.48 12.13 10.36
N ARG A 369 -1.95 13.30 9.95
CA ARG A 369 -0.52 13.51 9.70
C ARG A 369 0.32 13.20 10.94
N GLU A 370 -0.11 13.70 12.10
CA GLU A 370 0.52 13.40 13.39
C GLU A 370 0.39 11.91 13.73
N SER A 371 -0.79 11.30 13.51
CA SER A 371 -1.00 9.87 13.76
C SER A 371 -0.07 8.97 12.92
N ILE A 372 0.26 9.36 11.68
CA ILE A 372 1.27 8.65 10.86
C ILE A 372 2.66 8.76 11.49
N GLN A 373 3.06 9.96 11.92
CA GLN A 373 4.34 10.19 12.60
C GLN A 373 4.46 9.37 13.89
N VAL A 374 3.44 9.41 14.74
CA VAL A 374 3.40 8.66 16.01
C VAL A 374 3.49 7.15 15.77
N ALA A 375 2.76 6.61 14.79
CA ALA A 375 2.80 5.18 14.50
C ALA A 375 4.17 4.74 13.98
N THR A 376 4.77 5.52 13.08
CA THR A 376 6.03 5.16 12.42
C THR A 376 7.26 5.30 13.32
N THR A 377 7.22 6.19 14.31
CA THR A 377 8.30 6.32 15.32
C THR A 377 8.30 5.19 16.36
N LYS A 378 7.16 4.52 16.56
CA LYS A 378 7.01 3.40 17.51
C LYS A 378 7.46 2.05 16.96
N VAL A 379 7.65 1.93 15.65
CA VAL A 379 7.92 0.64 14.99
C VAL A 379 9.30 0.68 14.34
N PRO A 380 10.25 -0.18 14.75
CA PRO A 380 11.57 -0.24 14.12
C PRO A 380 11.49 -0.46 12.61
N ARG A 381 12.42 0.13 11.84
CA ARG A 381 12.45 0.07 10.36
C ARG A 381 11.16 0.56 9.70
N ALA A 382 10.29 1.26 10.44
CA ALA A 382 9.20 2.02 9.86
C ALA A 382 9.60 3.50 9.78
N GLY A 383 9.00 4.20 8.84
CA GLY A 383 9.27 5.61 8.63
C GLY A 383 8.15 6.26 7.85
N MET A 384 8.25 7.57 7.69
CA MET A 384 7.33 8.31 6.84
C MET A 384 8.06 9.20 5.83
N VAL A 385 7.32 9.77 4.89
CA VAL A 385 7.73 10.94 4.10
C VAL A 385 6.67 12.04 4.21
N VAL A 386 7.13 13.27 4.38
CA VAL A 386 6.29 14.47 4.46
C VAL A 386 5.85 14.87 3.06
N THR A 387 4.61 15.33 2.90
CA THR A 387 4.05 15.75 1.59
C THR A 387 3.17 17.00 1.69
N ILE A 388 3.22 17.70 2.82
CA ILE A 388 2.37 18.86 3.13
C ILE A 388 2.50 20.01 2.12
N ASP A 389 3.59 20.04 1.36
CA ASP A 389 3.96 21.06 0.36
C ASP A 389 3.62 20.69 -1.09
N VAL A 390 3.23 19.44 -1.36
CA VAL A 390 2.99 18.91 -2.72
C VAL A 390 1.55 18.49 -2.96
N GLY A 391 0.62 19.09 -2.23
CA GLY A 391 -0.82 18.94 -2.42
C GLY A 391 -1.46 20.04 -3.25
N GLU A 392 -2.78 19.93 -3.39
CA GLU A 392 -3.58 20.83 -4.21
C GLU A 392 -4.90 21.13 -3.49
N ALA A 393 -5.19 22.40 -3.24
CA ALA A 393 -6.36 22.83 -2.45
C ALA A 393 -7.70 22.24 -2.94
N LYS A 394 -7.87 22.09 -4.26
CA LYS A 394 -9.11 21.62 -4.89
C LYS A 394 -9.04 20.18 -5.39
N ASN A 395 -7.96 19.46 -5.12
CA ASN A 395 -7.73 18.12 -5.64
C ASN A 395 -7.08 17.21 -4.60
N ILE A 396 -7.85 16.24 -4.11
CA ILE A 396 -7.39 15.24 -3.14
C ILE A 396 -6.35 14.26 -3.74
N HIS A 397 -6.19 14.26 -5.06
CA HIS A 397 -5.22 13.46 -5.80
C HIS A 397 -4.19 14.35 -6.49
N PRO A 398 -3.29 15.01 -5.73
CA PRO A 398 -2.34 15.96 -6.32
C PRO A 398 -1.42 15.27 -7.31
N LYS A 399 -1.07 15.98 -8.39
CA LYS A 399 -0.39 15.42 -9.56
C LYS A 399 1.12 15.25 -9.38
N ASP A 400 1.74 15.97 -8.45
CA ASP A 400 3.17 15.83 -8.16
C ASP A 400 3.44 14.53 -7.38
N LYS A 401 3.47 13.42 -8.13
CA LYS A 401 3.86 12.11 -7.61
C LYS A 401 5.36 11.89 -7.69
N GLN A 402 6.06 12.68 -8.49
CA GLN A 402 7.51 12.70 -8.61
C GLN A 402 8.15 12.99 -7.25
N THR A 403 7.76 14.09 -6.61
CA THR A 403 8.34 14.49 -5.32
C THR A 403 8.08 13.44 -4.23
N VAL A 404 6.89 12.82 -4.23
CA VAL A 404 6.55 11.75 -3.28
C VAL A 404 7.43 10.52 -3.50
N GLY A 405 7.56 10.05 -4.74
CA GLY A 405 8.40 8.90 -5.10
C GLY A 405 9.89 9.16 -4.80
N TYR A 406 10.38 10.35 -5.13
CA TYR A 406 11.75 10.79 -4.84
C TYR A 406 12.06 10.78 -3.34
N ARG A 407 11.16 11.32 -2.50
CA ARG A 407 11.35 11.32 -1.03
C ARG A 407 11.37 9.91 -0.45
N LEU A 408 10.51 9.02 -0.94
CA LEU A 408 10.54 7.60 -0.55
C LEU A 408 11.87 6.95 -0.94
N ALA A 409 12.38 7.26 -2.14
CA ALA A 409 13.64 6.71 -2.62
C ALA A 409 14.82 7.25 -1.83
N CYS A 410 14.86 8.54 -1.50
CA CYS A 410 15.90 9.13 -0.64
C CYS A 410 15.95 8.43 0.72
N ARG A 411 14.78 8.19 1.34
CA ARG A 411 14.71 7.46 2.61
C ARG A 411 15.23 6.03 2.48
N ALA A 412 14.80 5.30 1.45
CA ALA A 412 15.29 3.95 1.20
C ALA A 412 16.81 3.94 0.95
N LEU A 413 17.33 4.87 0.14
CA LEU A 413 18.76 5.04 -0.14
C LEU A 413 19.58 5.21 1.14
N ALA A 414 19.13 6.03 2.08
CA ALA A 414 19.82 6.23 3.34
C ALA A 414 19.70 5.04 4.29
N GLU A 415 18.48 4.61 4.62
CA GLU A 415 18.25 3.63 5.69
C GLU A 415 18.55 2.18 5.27
N VAL A 416 18.35 1.86 3.99
CA VAL A 416 18.54 0.48 3.48
C VAL A 416 19.93 0.28 2.90
N TYR A 417 20.45 1.30 2.20
CA TYR A 417 21.67 1.17 1.39
C TYR A 417 22.81 2.05 1.90
N GLY A 418 22.65 2.71 3.06
CA GLY A 418 23.70 3.48 3.73
C GLY A 418 24.14 4.74 2.99
N ARG A 419 23.32 5.25 2.05
CA ARG A 419 23.64 6.49 1.32
C ARG A 419 23.65 7.67 2.28
N GLN A 420 24.74 8.42 2.24
CA GLN A 420 24.92 9.61 3.07
C GLN A 420 24.10 10.80 2.54
N GLY A 421 23.74 11.70 3.46
CA GLY A 421 22.98 12.92 3.19
C GLY A 421 21.59 12.91 3.83
N GLU A 422 20.93 14.07 3.81
CA GLU A 422 19.59 14.20 4.36
C GLU A 422 18.56 13.49 3.48
N TYR A 423 17.73 12.68 4.14
CA TYR A 423 16.70 11.87 3.50
C TYR A 423 15.32 12.12 4.08
N PHE A 424 15.24 13.03 5.05
CA PHE A 424 14.01 13.42 5.72
C PHE A 424 13.98 14.94 5.89
N GLY A 425 12.79 15.51 6.10
CA GLY A 425 12.67 16.91 6.47
C GLY A 425 12.93 17.10 7.98
N PRO A 426 13.04 18.36 8.47
CA PRO A 426 13.23 18.63 9.88
C PRO A 426 12.19 17.91 10.75
N LEU A 427 12.67 17.13 11.71
CA LEU A 427 11.84 16.34 12.62
C LEU A 427 11.92 16.95 14.01
N PHE A 428 10.78 17.41 14.54
CA PHE A 428 10.73 17.96 15.89
C PHE A 428 11.27 16.94 16.91
N ARG A 429 12.23 17.37 17.73
CA ARG A 429 12.86 16.55 18.78
C ARG A 429 12.36 16.96 20.16
N GLN A 430 12.47 18.24 20.49
CA GLN A 430 12.12 18.76 21.81
C GLN A 430 11.81 20.26 21.77
N ALA A 431 11.13 20.72 22.82
CA ALA A 431 10.85 22.13 23.06
C ALA A 431 11.36 22.53 24.45
N LYS A 432 11.91 23.74 24.57
CA LYS A 432 12.31 24.36 25.83
C LYS A 432 11.63 25.73 25.95
N ILE A 433 11.00 25.99 27.08
CA ILE A 433 10.42 27.31 27.39
C ILE A 433 11.50 28.17 28.06
N GLU A 434 11.71 29.38 27.54
CA GLU A 434 12.62 30.38 28.11
C GLU A 434 11.90 31.74 28.18
N GLY A 435 11.41 32.10 29.37
CA GLY A 435 10.56 33.28 29.53
C GLY A 435 9.27 33.16 28.72
N ASP A 436 9.04 34.12 27.84
CA ASP A 436 7.88 34.18 26.93
C ASP A 436 8.14 33.51 25.56
N LYS A 437 9.24 32.76 25.42
CA LYS A 437 9.65 32.10 24.18
C LYS A 437 9.64 30.59 24.31
N VAL A 438 9.43 29.92 23.19
CA VAL A 438 9.61 28.48 23.04
C VAL A 438 10.69 28.21 22.00
N ILE A 439 11.77 27.55 22.42
CA ILE A 439 12.86 27.13 21.56
C ILE A 439 12.61 25.68 21.14
N LEU A 440 12.54 25.44 19.84
CA LEU A 440 12.29 24.15 19.23
C LEU A 440 13.59 23.61 18.61
N ASP A 441 13.96 22.39 19.00
CA ASP A 441 15.06 21.64 18.38
C ASP A 441 14.52 20.61 17.40
N PHE A 442 15.27 20.39 16.32
CA PHE A 442 14.93 19.45 15.26
C PHE A 442 16.11 18.50 14.98
N ASP A 443 15.79 17.26 14.65
CA ASP A 443 16.67 16.36 13.92
C ASP A 443 16.49 16.58 12.40
N HIS A 444 17.36 15.99 11.58
CA HIS A 444 17.30 16.10 10.10
C HIS A 444 17.34 17.53 9.56
N THR A 445 18.17 18.36 10.17
CA THR A 445 18.33 19.78 9.80
C THR A 445 19.32 20.00 8.68
N GLY A 446 20.05 18.96 8.22
CA GLY A 446 21.10 19.13 7.21
C GLY A 446 22.14 20.15 7.67
N ARG A 447 22.33 21.21 6.89
CA ARG A 447 23.23 22.33 7.27
C ARG A 447 22.53 23.43 8.06
N GLY A 448 21.21 23.38 8.20
CA GLY A 448 20.41 24.40 8.86
C GLY A 448 18.96 24.38 8.40
N LEU A 449 18.14 25.24 9.01
CA LEU A 449 16.71 25.32 8.68
C LEU A 449 16.43 26.43 7.68
N VAL A 450 15.36 26.28 6.89
CA VAL A 450 14.85 27.33 6.00
C VAL A 450 13.34 27.29 5.88
N PHE A 451 12.73 28.47 5.90
CA PHE A 451 11.32 28.66 5.59
C PHE A 451 11.15 28.93 4.10
N ARG A 452 10.20 28.24 3.46
CA ARG A 452 9.71 28.60 2.12
C ARG A 452 8.26 29.05 2.21
N GLY A 453 8.02 30.33 1.94
CA GLY A 453 6.72 30.98 2.09
C GLY A 453 6.70 31.98 3.24
N ASP A 454 5.50 32.40 3.65
CA ASP A 454 5.30 33.39 4.71
C ASP A 454 5.42 32.78 6.11
N ALA A 455 6.55 33.02 6.78
CA ALA A 455 6.82 32.48 8.11
C ALA A 455 5.90 33.03 9.21
N THR A 456 5.23 34.17 8.99
CA THR A 456 4.35 34.81 9.99
C THR A 456 3.08 34.01 10.29
N LYS A 457 2.74 33.05 9.43
CA LYS A 457 1.58 32.15 9.56
C LYS A 457 1.97 30.67 9.64
N ALA A 458 3.22 30.37 10.00
CA ALA A 458 3.71 28.99 10.07
C ALA A 458 3.49 28.34 11.44
N PHE A 459 3.63 29.13 12.52
CA PHE A 459 3.54 28.66 13.91
C PHE A 459 2.42 29.37 14.66
N ALA A 460 1.79 28.63 15.56
CA ALA A 460 0.86 29.14 16.54
C ALA A 460 1.34 28.77 17.95
N ILE A 461 1.14 29.68 18.91
CA ILE A 461 1.56 29.54 20.30
C ILE A 461 0.36 29.78 21.23
N ALA A 462 0.29 29.05 22.34
CA ALA A 462 -0.76 29.21 23.34
C ALA A 462 -0.20 29.05 24.76
N GLY A 463 -0.87 29.66 25.73
CA GLY A 463 -0.66 29.36 27.15
C GLY A 463 -1.40 28.09 27.58
N ASN A 464 -1.54 27.91 28.89
CA ASN A 464 -2.25 26.76 29.47
C ASN A 464 -3.73 26.69 29.08
N ASP A 465 -4.32 27.81 28.67
CA ASP A 465 -5.70 27.91 28.18
C ASP A 465 -5.92 27.32 26.79
N ARG A 466 -4.84 26.93 26.10
CA ARG A 466 -4.84 26.38 24.72
C ARG A 466 -5.45 27.33 23.69
N LYS A 467 -5.57 28.63 23.97
CA LYS A 467 -6.02 29.62 22.98
C LYS A 467 -4.85 30.00 22.08
N PHE A 468 -4.78 29.37 20.92
CA PHE A 468 -3.70 29.58 19.97
C PHE A 468 -3.81 30.93 19.25
N VAL A 469 -2.71 31.67 19.26
CA VAL A 469 -2.49 32.87 18.44
C VAL A 469 -1.36 32.62 17.46
N TRP A 470 -1.33 33.37 16.36
CA TRP A 470 -0.16 33.37 15.46
C TRP A 470 1.10 33.78 16.22
N ALA A 471 2.21 33.14 15.90
CA ALA A 471 3.49 33.36 16.53
C ALA A 471 4.55 33.78 15.52
N GLU A 472 5.42 34.67 15.93
CA GLU A 472 6.66 34.96 15.23
C GLU A 472 7.60 33.75 15.40
N ALA A 473 8.18 33.30 14.29
CA ALA A 473 9.12 32.19 14.27
C ALA A 473 10.43 32.63 13.62
N LYS A 474 11.53 32.57 14.37
CA LYS A 474 12.88 32.90 13.89
C LYS A 474 13.77 31.66 13.90
N ILE A 475 14.46 31.42 12.80
CA ILE A 475 15.51 30.39 12.73
C ILE A 475 16.76 30.92 13.44
N ASP A 476 17.29 30.13 14.36
CA ASP A 476 18.56 30.35 15.06
C ASP A 476 19.44 29.10 14.93
N GLY A 477 20.26 29.07 13.88
CA GLY A 477 21.03 27.88 13.49
C GLY A 477 20.13 26.70 13.11
N GLN A 478 20.13 25.66 13.95
CA GLN A 478 19.30 24.46 13.78
C GLN A 478 18.02 24.49 14.64
N ARG A 479 17.73 25.64 15.26
CA ARG A 479 16.59 25.82 16.17
C ARG A 479 15.58 26.79 15.59
N ILE A 480 14.36 26.72 16.09
CA ILE A 480 13.32 27.73 15.84
C ILE A 480 12.91 28.32 17.17
N ILE A 481 13.00 29.65 17.28
CA ILE A 481 12.50 30.41 18.43
C ILE A 481 11.11 30.91 18.06
N VAL A 482 10.11 30.52 18.84
CA VAL A 482 8.71 30.87 18.66
C VAL A 482 8.27 31.81 19.80
N HIS A 483 7.64 32.93 19.45
CA HIS A 483 7.24 33.98 20.40
C HIS A 483 5.94 34.66 19.94
N SER A 484 5.14 35.12 20.91
CA SER A 484 4.05 36.06 20.64
C SER A 484 3.86 37.00 21.83
N PRO A 485 3.76 38.33 21.63
CA PRO A 485 3.56 39.27 22.73
C PRO A 485 2.23 39.04 23.49
N GLN A 486 1.29 38.34 22.86
CA GLN A 486 -0.02 37.97 23.41
C GLN A 486 0.03 36.79 24.40
N VAL A 487 1.14 36.04 24.44
CA VAL A 487 1.30 34.85 25.29
C VAL A 487 2.52 35.01 26.19
N LYS A 488 2.30 35.42 27.44
CA LYS A 488 3.39 35.64 28.42
C LYS A 488 3.94 34.37 29.03
N GLU A 489 3.10 33.35 29.16
CA GLU A 489 3.46 32.04 29.73
C GLU A 489 3.13 30.94 28.72
N PRO A 490 4.01 30.70 27.73
CA PRO A 490 3.73 29.73 26.68
C PRO A 490 3.76 28.29 27.21
N ALA A 491 2.79 27.48 26.78
CA ALA A 491 2.68 26.08 27.15
C ALA A 491 2.56 25.14 25.94
N ALA A 492 2.26 25.66 24.76
CA ALA A 492 2.05 24.85 23.57
C ALA A 492 2.45 25.60 22.29
N VAL A 493 3.00 24.85 21.33
CA VAL A 493 3.26 25.31 19.96
C VAL A 493 2.67 24.32 18.97
N ARG A 494 2.07 24.84 17.90
CA ARG A 494 1.62 24.08 16.73
C ARG A 494 2.31 24.63 15.49
N TYR A 495 2.75 23.74 14.61
CA TYR A 495 3.27 24.06 13.28
C TYR A 495 2.31 23.53 12.22
N ALA A 496 1.90 24.39 11.29
CA ALA A 496 1.12 24.01 10.12
C ALA A 496 -0.12 23.12 10.43
N TRP A 497 -0.84 23.44 11.52
CA TRP A 497 -1.96 22.63 12.02
C TRP A 497 -3.29 22.99 11.34
N ALA A 498 -3.39 22.59 10.07
CA ALA A 498 -4.59 22.72 9.25
C ALA A 498 -4.59 21.71 8.09
N ASN A 499 -5.75 21.48 7.46
CA ASN A 499 -5.86 20.65 6.26
C ASN A 499 -4.97 21.20 5.12
N ASN A 500 -4.96 22.53 4.94
CA ASN A 500 -4.11 23.26 3.98
C ASN A 500 -3.47 24.49 4.64
N PRO A 501 -2.27 24.34 5.24
CA PRO A 501 -1.60 25.41 5.96
C PRO A 501 -1.29 26.63 5.07
N ALA A 502 -1.43 27.84 5.64
CA ALA A 502 -1.24 29.10 4.91
C ALA A 502 0.19 29.63 4.93
N GLY A 503 0.95 29.31 5.99
CA GLY A 503 2.29 29.84 6.20
C GLY A 503 3.40 29.05 5.50
N ALA A 504 4.62 29.42 5.85
CA ALA A 504 5.82 28.81 5.32
C ALA A 504 5.92 27.31 5.68
N VAL A 505 6.43 26.54 4.71
CA VAL A 505 6.88 25.18 4.96
C VAL A 505 8.33 25.20 5.41
N LEU A 506 8.63 24.45 6.46
CA LEU A 506 9.96 24.23 7.02
C LEU A 506 10.71 23.14 6.25
N TYR A 507 11.91 23.48 5.78
CA TYR A 507 12.86 22.58 5.12
C TYR A 507 14.23 22.62 5.82
N ASN A 508 15.06 21.62 5.53
CA ASN A 508 16.50 21.70 5.75
C ASN A 508 17.21 22.40 4.58
N GLN A 509 18.43 22.89 4.83
CA GLN A 509 19.32 23.61 3.89
C GLN A 509 20.41 22.74 3.24
#